data_AF-A0A0L8HGN1-F1
#
_entry.id   AF-A0A0L8HGN1-F1
#
_cell.length_a   1.000
_cell.length_b   1.000
_cell.length_c   1.000
_cell.angle_alpha   90.00
_cell.angle_beta   90.00
_cell.angle_gamma   90.00
#
_symmetry.space_group_name_H-M   'P 1'
#
loop_
_entity.id
_entity.type
_entity.pdbx_description
1 polymer ?
#
loop_
_entity_poly.entity_id
_entity_poly.type
_entity_poly.pdbx_seq_one_letter_code
_entity_poly.pdbx_strand_id
1 'polypeptide(L)' 'NMPFNFRRSQFPVRPCFAMSINKSQGQTLSVAVIHLGEPCSSHGQLYMAFSRVGSRNVLFV' A
#
# COMPACT_ATOMS: atom_id res chain seq x y z
N ASN A 1 -5.06 8.38 29.35
CA ASN A 1 -4.50 7.17 29.98
C ASN A 1 -5.49 6.03 29.74
N MET A 2 -5.15 5.04 28.91
CA MET A 2 -6.07 3.93 28.61
C MET A 2 -6.01 2.91 29.76
N PRO A 3 -7.14 2.45 30.31
CA PRO A 3 -7.15 1.69 31.58
C PRO A 3 -6.66 0.23 31.47
N PHE A 4 -6.16 -0.20 30.31
CA PHE A 4 -5.65 -1.56 30.11
C PHE A 4 -4.59 -1.60 29.00
N ASN A 5 -3.74 -2.62 29.04
CA ASN A 5 -2.76 -2.91 28.00
C ASN A 5 -3.44 -3.69 26.86
N PHE A 6 -3.64 -3.06 25.70
CA PHE A 6 -4.17 -3.73 24.51
C PHE A 6 -3.11 -4.60 23.85
N ARG A 7 -3.39 -5.90 23.70
CA ARG A 7 -2.53 -6.85 22.97
C ARG A 7 -3.32 -7.51 21.85
N ARG A 8 -2.81 -7.45 20.62
CA ARG A 8 -3.40 -8.10 19.45
C ARG A 8 -2.82 -9.50 19.27
N SER A 9 -3.68 -10.53 19.28
CA SER A 9 -3.32 -11.91 18.90
C SER A 9 -4.01 -12.25 17.57
N GLN A 10 -3.24 -12.34 16.49
CA GLN A 10 -3.74 -12.67 15.15
C GLN A 10 -2.59 -13.22 14.31
N PHE A 11 -2.88 -14.19 13.43
CA PHE A 11 -1.88 -14.66 12.46
C PHE A 11 -1.38 -13.52 11.58
N PRO A 12 -0.07 -13.45 11.26
CA PRO A 12 0.53 -12.37 10.47
C PRO A 12 0.29 -12.57 8.96
N VAL A 13 -0.92 -12.99 8.56
CA VAL A 13 -1.29 -13.26 7.17
C VAL A 13 -2.56 -12.49 6.83
N ARG A 14 -2.59 -11.89 5.64
CA ARG A 14 -3.77 -11.23 5.08
C ARG A 14 -3.86 -11.59 3.59
N PRO A 15 -4.98 -12.12 3.08
CA PRO A 15 -5.16 -12.26 1.63
C PRO A 15 -5.18 -10.86 1.01
N CYS A 16 -4.39 -10.66 -0.05
CA CYS A 16 -4.17 -9.33 -0.58
C CYS A 16 -3.96 -9.37 -2.10
N PHE A 17 -5.06 -9.24 -2.85
CA PHE A 17 -5.02 -8.97 -4.28
C PHE A 17 -4.86 -7.48 -4.60
N ALA A 18 -5.44 -6.63 -3.75
CA ALA A 18 -5.28 -5.19 -3.78
C ALA A 18 -4.88 -4.69 -2.39
N MET A 19 -4.06 -3.64 -2.36
CA MET A 19 -3.64 -2.97 -1.13
C MET A 19 -3.71 -1.47 -1.29
N SER A 20 -3.96 -0.76 -0.19
CA SER A 20 -3.85 0.70 -0.17
C SER A 20 -2.40 1.13 -0.40
N ILE A 21 -2.19 2.28 -1.05
CA ILE A 21 -0.87 2.87 -1.31
C ILE A 21 -0.02 2.94 -0.04
N ASN A 22 -0.57 3.44 1.08
CA ASN A 22 0.16 3.54 2.35
C ASN A 22 0.66 2.19 2.88
N LYS A 23 -0.03 1.08 2.57
CA LYS A 23 0.41 -0.26 2.96
C LYS A 23 1.53 -0.80 2.07
N SER A 24 1.62 -0.33 0.82
CA SER A 24 2.69 -0.70 -0.11
C SER A 24 4.02 -0.01 0.20
N GLN A 25 4.02 1.00 1.07
CA GLN A 25 5.23 1.72 1.45
C GLN A 25 6.30 0.76 1.97
N GLY A 26 7.50 0.84 1.40
CA GLY A 26 8.63 -0.04 1.76
C GLY A 26 8.62 -1.40 1.05
N GLN A 27 7.64 -1.69 0.19
CA GLN A 27 7.61 -2.89 -0.63
C GLN A 27 8.13 -2.61 -2.04
N THR A 28 8.66 -3.65 -2.68
CA THR A 28 8.99 -3.68 -4.11
C THR A 28 8.08 -4.68 -4.79
N LEU A 29 7.32 -4.22 -5.79
CA LEU A 29 6.34 -5.02 -6.53
C LEU A 29 6.86 -5.29 -7.94
N SER A 30 6.71 -6.53 -8.41
CA SER A 30 7.10 -6.92 -9.77
C SER A 30 6.14 -6.37 -10.83
N VAL A 31 4.84 -6.33 -10.52
CA VAL A 31 3.77 -5.79 -11.35
C VAL A 31 2.78 -5.08 -10.43
N ALA A 32 2.29 -3.91 -10.82
CA ALA A 32 1.25 -3.21 -10.07
C ALA A 32 0.24 -2.51 -10.98
N VAL A 33 -1.01 -2.46 -10.51
CA VAL A 33 -2.09 -1.66 -11.07
C VAL A 33 -2.47 -0.60 -10.04
N ILE A 34 -2.48 0.68 -10.43
CA ILE A 34 -2.80 1.80 -9.54
C ILE A 34 -4.15 2.37 -9.91
N HIS A 35 -5.17 1.99 -9.16
CA HIS A 35 -6.49 2.58 -9.32
C HIS A 35 -6.65 3.86 -8.47
N LEU A 36 -6.78 5.00 -9.15
CA LEU A 36 -7.06 6.31 -8.54
C LEU A 36 -8.57 6.60 -8.61
N GLY A 37 -9.37 5.83 -7.86
CA GLY A 37 -10.83 6.01 -7.84
C GLY A 37 -11.28 7.39 -7.35
N GLU A 38 -10.48 8.03 -6.49
CA GLU A 38 -10.63 9.41 -6.01
C GLU A 38 -9.28 10.12 -6.08
N PRO A 39 -9.25 11.47 -6.14
CA PRO A 39 -8.00 12.22 -6.14
C PRO A 39 -7.15 11.88 -4.91
N CYS A 40 -5.86 11.59 -5.14
CA CYS A 40 -4.90 11.30 -4.07
C CYS A 40 -4.92 12.43 -3.02
N SER A 41 -5.43 12.12 -1.83
CA SER A 41 -5.73 13.14 -0.83
C SER A 41 -4.49 13.66 -0.10
N SER A 42 -3.36 12.93 -0.15
CA SER A 42 -2.11 13.39 0.47
C SER A 42 -0.96 13.53 -0.52
N HIS A 43 -0.11 14.53 -0.24
CA HIS A 43 1.06 14.83 -1.03
C HIS A 43 2.03 13.63 -1.06
N GLY A 44 2.47 13.25 -2.26
CA GLY A 44 3.45 12.18 -2.44
C GLY A 44 2.87 10.75 -2.50
N GLN A 45 1.56 10.54 -2.36
CA GLN A 45 0.97 9.20 -2.50
C GLN A 45 1.16 8.60 -3.89
N LEU A 46 1.00 9.42 -4.92
CA LEU A 46 1.14 8.98 -6.32
C LEU A 46 2.59 8.58 -6.61
N TYR A 47 3.56 9.38 -6.14
CA TYR A 47 4.98 9.03 -6.18
C TYR A 47 5.29 7.75 -5.39
N MET A 48 4.70 7.61 -4.19
CA MET A 48 4.87 6.43 -3.36
C MET A 48 4.40 5.17 -4.09
N ALA A 49 3.26 5.23 -4.77
CA ALA A 49 2.72 4.13 -5.56
C ALA A 49 3.60 3.80 -6.78
N PHE A 50 4.05 4.81 -7.55
CA PHE A 50 4.93 4.59 -8.70
C PHE A 50 6.31 4.07 -8.33
N SER A 51 6.87 4.50 -7.21
CA SER A 51 8.18 4.04 -6.74
C SER A 51 8.20 2.58 -6.28
N ARG A 52 7.05 1.89 -6.22
CA ARG A 52 7.00 0.47 -5.85
C ARG A 52 7.44 -0.45 -7.00
N VAL A 53 7.43 0.02 -8.24
CA VAL A 53 7.67 -0.82 -9.43
C VAL A 53 8.97 -0.40 -10.12
N GLY A 54 9.80 -1.38 -10.50
CA GLY A 54 11.14 -1.11 -11.07
C GLY A 54 11.15 -0.74 -12.56
N SER A 55 10.06 -0.95 -13.30
CA SER A 55 9.97 -0.63 -14.73
C SER A 55 8.58 -0.13 -15.10
N ARG A 56 8.51 0.82 -16.04
CA ARG A 56 7.25 1.38 -16.52
C ARG A 56 6.39 0.34 -17.26
N ASN A 57 7.00 -0.65 -17.90
CA ASN A 57 6.28 -1.64 -18.71
C ASN A 57 5.39 -2.58 -17.88
N VAL A 58 5.61 -2.63 -16.57
CA VAL A 58 4.87 -3.49 -15.62
C VAL A 58 4.04 -2.67 -14.63
N LEU A 59 3.86 -1.38 -14.92
CA LEU A 59 3.05 -0.45 -14.15
C LEU A 59 1.84 -0.04 -14.98
N PHE A 60 0.65 -0.33 -14.47
CA PHE A 60 -0.63 0.09 -15.06
C PHE A 60 -1.31 1.08 -14.11
N VAL A 61 -1.97 2.09 -14.66
CA VAL A 61 -2.70 3.13 -13.90
C VAL A 61 -4.11 3.21 -14.45
#